data_AF-A0A914HJ76-F1
#
_entry.id   AF-A0A914HJ76-F1
#
_cell.length_a   1.000
_cell.length_b   1.000
_cell.length_c   1.000
_cell.angle_alpha   90.00
_cell.angle_beta   90.00
_cell.angle_gamma   90.00
#
_symmetry.space_group_name_H-M   'P 1'
#
loop_
_entity.id
_entity.type
_entity.pdbx_description
1 polymer ?
#
loop_
_entity_poly.entity_id
_entity_poly.type
_entity_poly.pdbx_seq_one_letter_code
_entity_poly.pdbx_strand_id
1 'polypeptide(L)'
;MPYKIVVRILTPSNFAVSCTIFLLFFTSIDRLIAVIFPLRQSKNVFFCDSADKTLVAGTMNDIGMASYQCTNSSEFIWPTIINAMLLTTIVLYAVVAIVIYFKKSPPNSNSHQFNIRIFKTLFAIVSVNIGGYFLNFAHIIIIPMFGNDIMSIWKLNQIFGILLNISAASNAPILYFTSKEYRKAFDKEWQTIIKLFNRNAVQPHSGS
;
A
#
# COMPACT_ATOMS: atom_id res chain seq x y z
N MET A 1 -13.88 16.94 -21.77
CA MET A 1 -14.62 16.47 -20.58
C MET A 1 -14.73 17.64 -19.61
N PRO A 2 -15.86 17.86 -18.92
CA PRO A 2 -15.99 18.97 -17.96
C PRO A 2 -14.99 18.79 -16.80
N TYR A 3 -14.26 19.85 -16.45
CA TYR A 3 -13.23 19.82 -15.41
C TYR A 3 -13.74 19.26 -14.06
N LYS A 4 -14.99 19.57 -13.69
CA LYS A 4 -15.63 19.08 -12.47
C LYS A 4 -15.71 17.55 -12.40
N ILE A 5 -15.89 16.88 -13.55
CA ILE A 5 -15.97 15.42 -13.62
C ILE A 5 -14.59 14.82 -13.40
N VAL A 6 -13.56 15.41 -14.00
CA VAL A 6 -12.16 14.95 -13.87
C VAL A 6 -11.69 15.03 -12.42
N VAL A 7 -11.96 16.14 -11.73
CA VAL A 7 -11.62 16.30 -10.30
C VAL A 7 -12.31 15.25 -9.45
N ARG A 8 -13.61 15.02 -9.65
CA ARG A 8 -14.38 14.03 -8.89
C ARG A 8 -13.86 12.60 -9.05
N ILE A 9 -13.29 12.27 -10.21
CA ILE A 9 -12.72 10.95 -10.49
C ILE A 9 -11.31 10.82 -9.88
N LEU A 10 -10.52 11.90 -9.86
CA LEU A 10 -9.14 11.89 -9.36
C LEU A 10 -9.05 11.92 -7.83
N THR A 11 -9.95 12.63 -7.14
CA THR A 11 -9.90 12.80 -5.68
C THR A 11 -9.84 11.46 -4.92
N PRO A 12 -10.71 10.46 -5.22
CA PRO A 12 -10.66 9.16 -4.54
C PRO A 12 -9.35 8.40 -4.79
N SER A 13 -8.80 8.50 -6.00
CA SER A 13 -7.53 7.84 -6.35
C SER A 13 -6.37 8.43 -5.56
N ASN A 14 -6.26 9.76 -5.50
CA ASN A 14 -5.22 10.43 -4.74
C ASN A 14 -5.34 10.12 -3.24
N PHE A 15 -6.56 10.11 -2.71
CA PHE A 15 -6.82 9.73 -1.33
C PHE A 15 -6.35 8.30 -1.03
N ALA A 16 -6.72 7.33 -1.87
CA ALA A 16 -6.33 5.94 -1.69
C ALA A 16 -4.80 5.75 -1.73
N VAL A 17 -4.11 6.47 -2.63
CA VAL A 17 -2.65 6.47 -2.71
C VAL A 17 -2.04 7.02 -1.42
N SER A 18 -2.48 8.19 -0.95
CA SER A 18 -1.98 8.79 0.29
C SER A 18 -2.22 7.90 1.50
N CYS A 19 -3.41 7.30 1.63
CA CYS A 19 -3.71 6.33 2.68
C CYS A 19 -2.77 5.13 2.62
N THR A 20 -2.49 4.59 1.43
CA THR A 20 -1.58 3.45 1.27
C THR A 20 -0.17 3.78 1.76
N ILE A 21 0.35 4.95 1.39
CA ILE A 21 1.70 5.39 1.79
C ILE A 21 1.77 5.63 3.30
N PHE A 22 0.74 6.25 3.88
CA PHE A 22 0.63 6.46 5.31
C PHE A 22 0.61 5.12 6.07
N LEU A 23 -0.22 4.16 5.63
CA LEU A 23 -0.27 2.83 6.23
C LEU A 23 1.06 2.09 6.15
N LEU A 24 1.77 2.18 5.01
CA LEU A 24 3.12 1.61 4.88
C LEU A 24 4.09 2.24 5.87
N PHE A 25 4.06 3.56 6.03
CA PHE A 25 4.91 4.28 6.97
C PHE A 25 4.63 3.85 8.43
N PHE A 26 3.37 3.86 8.87
CA PHE A 26 3.00 3.44 10.23
C PHE A 26 3.30 1.97 10.50
N THR A 27 3.07 1.10 9.51
CA THR A 27 3.47 -0.32 9.62
C THR A 27 4.98 -0.45 9.82
N SER A 28 5.78 0.40 9.19
CA SER A 28 7.24 0.39 9.36
C SER A 28 7.66 0.80 10.77
N ILE A 29 7.01 1.83 11.33
CA ILE A 29 7.23 2.27 12.71
C ILE A 29 6.83 1.18 13.70
N ASP A 30 5.64 0.60 13.54
CA ASP A 30 5.15 -0.48 14.42
C ASP A 30 6.15 -1.65 14.47
N ARG A 31 6.69 -2.04 13.31
CA ARG A 31 7.70 -3.10 13.23
C ARG A 31 9.03 -2.72 13.86
N LEU A 32 9.49 -1.48 13.68
CA LEU A 32 10.68 -0.99 14.35
C LEU A 32 10.51 -1.08 15.88
N ILE A 33 9.38 -0.60 16.39
CA ILE A 33 9.05 -0.65 17.82
C ILE A 33 9.01 -2.10 18.31
N ALA A 34 8.36 -3.00 17.58
CA ALA A 34 8.28 -4.42 17.95
C ALA A 34 9.66 -5.11 18.02
N VAL A 35 10.59 -4.73 17.14
CA VAL A 35 11.95 -5.29 17.11
C VAL A 35 12.83 -4.72 18.22
N ILE A 36 12.74 -3.42 18.48
CA ILE A 36 13.50 -2.73 19.56
C ILE A 36 13.00 -3.19 20.93
N PHE A 37 11.68 -3.26 21.12
CA PHE A 37 11.03 -3.58 22.39
C PHE A 37 10.28 -4.92 22.33
N PRO A 38 10.98 -6.07 22.33
CA PRO A 38 10.34 -7.39 22.29
C PRO A 38 9.54 -7.72 23.56
N LEU A 39 9.61 -6.89 24.61
CA LEU A 39 9.24 -7.26 25.98
C LEU A 39 7.75 -7.12 26.33
N ARG A 40 6.83 -6.87 25.37
CA ARG A 40 5.40 -6.70 25.73
C ARG A 40 4.37 -7.09 24.68
N GLN A 41 4.62 -8.08 23.83
CA GLN A 41 3.58 -8.60 22.90
C GLN A 41 2.70 -9.72 23.47
N SER A 42 2.84 -10.11 24.74
CA SER A 42 2.06 -11.22 25.29
C SER A 42 0.63 -10.86 25.72
N LYS A 43 0.25 -9.59 25.91
CA LYS A 43 -1.12 -9.24 26.31
C LYS A 43 -1.53 -7.87 25.77
N ASN A 44 -2.39 -7.89 24.75
CA ASN A 44 -3.42 -6.88 24.45
C ASN A 44 -2.98 -5.41 24.46
N VAL A 45 -2.14 -5.02 23.52
CA VAL A 45 -2.23 -3.68 22.93
C VAL A 45 -2.24 -3.84 21.42
N PHE A 46 -3.24 -4.57 20.91
CA PHE A 46 -3.82 -4.11 19.66
C PHE A 46 -4.24 -2.68 19.98
N PHE A 47 -3.67 -1.69 19.30
CA PHE A 47 -4.39 -0.46 19.07
C PHE A 47 -5.76 -0.92 18.57
N CYS A 48 -6.75 -0.94 19.47
CA CYS A 48 -8.12 -0.83 19.06
C CYS A 48 -8.09 0.45 18.24
N ASP A 49 -8.08 0.25 16.94
CA ASP A 49 -8.52 1.20 15.94
C ASP A 49 -10.01 1.46 16.26
N SER A 50 -10.26 2.09 17.41
CA SER A 50 -11.31 3.07 17.54
C SER A 50 -10.82 4.24 16.71
N ALA A 51 -10.79 4.04 15.40
CA ALA A 51 -11.27 5.05 14.48
C ALA A 51 -12.73 5.30 14.87
N ASP A 52 -12.91 5.96 16.01
CA ASP A 52 -14.08 6.77 16.29
C ASP A 52 -14.24 7.63 15.06
N LYS A 53 -15.28 7.28 14.28
CA LYS A 53 -16.32 8.07 13.59
C LYS A 53 -16.08 9.55 13.25
N THR A 54 -15.02 10.18 13.72
CA THR A 54 -14.25 11.21 13.04
C THR A 54 -13.27 10.54 12.07
N LEU A 55 -13.82 9.89 11.04
CA LEU A 55 -13.25 10.05 9.71
C LEU A 55 -13.26 11.57 9.52
N VAL A 56 -12.15 12.23 9.81
CA VAL A 56 -11.88 13.57 9.31
C VAL A 56 -11.83 13.37 7.80
N ALA A 57 -13.01 13.35 7.20
CA ALA A 57 -13.27 13.79 5.85
C ALA A 57 -12.90 15.28 5.85
N GLY A 58 -11.60 15.55 6.04
CA GLY A 58 -10.97 16.72 5.52
C GLY A 58 -11.21 16.60 4.04
N THR A 59 -12.23 17.32 3.58
CA THR A 59 -12.58 17.44 2.18
C THR A 59 -11.38 18.05 1.48
N MET A 60 -10.42 17.22 1.05
CA MET A 60 -9.35 17.62 0.13
C MET A 60 -9.89 17.94 -1.27
N ASN A 61 -11.19 18.20 -1.40
CA ASN A 61 -11.82 18.73 -2.61
C ASN A 61 -11.19 20.07 -3.04
N ASP A 62 -10.50 20.78 -2.15
CA ASP A 62 -9.81 22.03 -2.49
C ASP A 62 -8.33 21.86 -2.88
N ILE A 63 -7.75 20.65 -2.74
CA ILE A 63 -6.32 20.43 -3.05
C ILE A 63 -6.13 19.89 -4.48
N GLY A 64 -7.17 19.28 -5.08
CA GLY A 64 -7.16 18.88 -6.49
C GLY A 64 -7.51 19.98 -7.49
N MET A 65 -8.00 21.14 -7.03
CA MET A 65 -8.35 22.28 -7.89
C MET A 65 -7.15 23.16 -8.25
N ALA A 66 -6.01 23.01 -7.58
CA ALA A 66 -4.82 23.82 -7.86
C ALA A 66 -3.84 23.19 -8.87
N SER A 67 -3.98 21.89 -9.18
CA SER A 67 -2.93 21.09 -9.83
C SER A 67 -2.89 21.14 -11.37
N TYR A 68 -3.69 21.99 -12.02
CA TYR A 68 -3.71 22.06 -13.48
C TYR A 68 -3.68 23.46 -14.07
N GLN A 69 -3.79 24.53 -13.27
CA GLN A 69 -3.78 25.91 -13.80
C GLN A 69 -3.08 26.96 -12.93
N CYS A 70 -2.43 26.60 -11.82
CA CYS A 70 -1.58 27.54 -11.09
C CYS A 70 -0.12 27.12 -11.22
N THR A 71 0.60 27.77 -12.13
CA THR A 71 2.07 27.77 -12.28
C THR A 71 2.78 28.38 -11.06
N ASN A 72 2.41 27.93 -9.85
CA ASN A 72 2.93 28.38 -8.58
C ASN A 72 3.58 27.20 -7.86
N SER A 73 4.65 27.50 -7.13
CA SER A 73 5.54 26.60 -6.38
C SER A 73 4.87 25.56 -5.44
N SER A 74 3.55 25.61 -5.25
CA SER A 74 2.80 24.68 -4.41
C SER A 74 2.57 23.29 -5.02
N GLU A 75 2.66 23.13 -6.35
CA GLU A 75 2.49 21.81 -7.00
C GLU A 75 3.62 20.83 -6.67
N PHE A 76 4.79 21.34 -6.26
CA PHE A 76 5.94 20.50 -5.92
C PHE A 76 5.89 19.95 -4.49
N ILE A 77 5.11 20.55 -3.59
CA ILE A 77 5.14 20.24 -2.15
C ILE A 77 4.61 18.83 -1.88
N TRP A 78 3.45 18.49 -2.45
CA TRP A 78 2.80 17.21 -2.22
C TRP A 78 3.61 15.98 -2.66
N PRO A 79 4.10 15.89 -3.91
CA PRO A 79 4.95 14.79 -4.33
C PRO A 79 6.26 14.73 -3.54
N THR A 80 6.79 15.89 -3.10
CA THR A 80 7.98 15.93 -2.25
C THR A 80 7.73 15.33 -0.87
N ILE A 81 6.59 15.63 -0.23
CA ILE A 81 6.20 15.03 1.06
C ILE A 81 6.06 13.51 0.91
N ILE A 82 5.37 13.05 -0.14
CA ILE A 82 5.20 11.62 -0.42
C ILE A 82 6.57 10.93 -0.59
N ASN A 83 7.46 11.51 -1.40
CA ASN A 83 8.80 10.98 -1.60
C ASN A 83 9.62 10.97 -0.31
N ALA A 84 9.51 12.02 0.51
CA ALA A 84 10.16 12.05 1.82
C ALA A 84 9.67 10.91 2.73
N MET A 85 8.35 10.69 2.81
CA MET A 85 7.78 9.58 3.58
C MET A 85 8.22 8.20 3.07
N LEU A 86 8.31 8.01 1.75
CA LEU A 86 8.80 6.78 1.14
C LEU A 86 10.29 6.56 1.44
N LEU A 87 11.11 7.61 1.33
CA LEU A 87 12.53 7.55 1.68
C LEU A 87 12.72 7.22 3.15
N THR A 88 11.96 7.87 4.04
CA THR A 88 11.98 7.55 5.47
C THR A 88 11.57 6.10 5.72
N THR A 89 10.56 5.60 5.00
CA THR A 89 10.13 4.19 5.08
C THR A 89 11.28 3.24 4.71
N ILE A 90 12.03 3.53 3.63
CA ILE A 90 13.22 2.75 3.24
C ILE A 90 14.25 2.70 4.37
N VAL A 91 14.55 3.87 4.95
CA VAL A 91 15.53 3.99 6.04
C VAL A 91 15.07 3.19 7.26
N LEU A 92 13.79 3.30 7.65
CA LEU A 92 13.23 2.53 8.77
C LEU A 92 13.37 1.02 8.52
N TYR A 93 13.06 0.54 7.32
CA TYR A 93 13.25 -0.88 6.99
C TYR A 93 14.70 -1.32 6.99
N ALA A 94 15.62 -0.49 6.50
CA ALA A 94 17.04 -0.78 6.55
C ALA A 94 17.52 -0.90 8.01
N VAL A 95 17.10 0.01 8.90
CA VAL A 95 17.38 -0.06 10.33
C VAL A 95 16.81 -1.34 10.94
N VAL A 96 15.55 -1.68 10.65
CA VAL A 96 14.94 -2.94 11.11
C VAL A 96 15.75 -4.16 10.65
N ALA A 97 16.17 -4.18 9.38
CA ALA A 97 16.99 -5.26 8.82
C ALA A 97 18.32 -5.41 9.58
N ILE A 98 18.99 -4.29 9.83
CA ILE A 98 20.27 -4.22 10.54
C ILE A 98 20.09 -4.69 12.00
N VAL A 99 19.04 -4.23 12.70
CA VAL A 99 18.77 -4.65 14.09
C VAL A 99 18.48 -6.15 14.15
N ILE A 100 17.69 -6.70 13.22
CA ILE A 100 17.44 -8.14 13.16
C ILE A 100 18.74 -8.91 12.89
N TYR A 101 19.60 -8.39 12.00
CA TYR A 101 20.88 -9.00 11.66
C TYR A 101 21.83 -9.05 12.87
N PHE A 102 21.95 -7.96 13.63
CA PHE A 102 22.81 -7.90 14.81
C PHE A 102 22.25 -8.67 16.01
N LYS A 103 20.92 -8.80 16.12
CA LYS A 103 20.24 -9.53 17.21
C LYS A 103 20.26 -11.05 16.98
N LYS A 104 21.42 -11.57 16.56
CA LYS A 104 21.72 -12.97 16.23
C LYS A 104 21.24 -13.88 17.35
N SER A 105 20.00 -14.36 17.21
CA SER A 105 19.39 -15.27 18.17
C SER A 105 19.94 -16.67 17.91
N PRO A 106 20.04 -17.54 18.93
CA PRO A 106 20.46 -18.92 18.72
C PRO A 106 19.56 -19.57 17.65
N PRO A 107 20.14 -20.21 16.62
CA PRO A 107 19.46 -20.59 15.37
C PRO A 107 18.32 -21.60 15.50
N ASN A 108 18.00 -22.05 16.73
CA ASN A 108 17.09 -23.16 17.00
C ASN A 108 15.74 -22.75 17.63
N SER A 109 15.40 -21.46 17.71
CA SER A 109 14.08 -21.04 18.18
C SER A 109 13.10 -20.85 17.01
N ASN A 110 11.94 -21.52 17.11
CA ASN A 110 10.85 -21.38 16.13
C ASN A 110 10.39 -19.92 15.95
N SER A 111 10.53 -19.09 17.00
CA SER A 111 10.22 -17.66 16.96
C SER A 111 11.17 -16.86 16.06
N HIS A 112 12.45 -17.21 16.01
CA HIS A 112 13.42 -16.52 15.15
C HIS A 112 13.13 -16.77 13.66
N GLN A 113 12.82 -18.01 13.28
CA GLN A 113 12.45 -18.35 11.90
C GLN A 113 11.16 -17.65 11.46
N PHE A 114 10.18 -17.54 12.36
CA PHE A 114 8.92 -16.84 12.10
C PHE A 114 9.16 -15.35 11.83
N ASN A 115 9.95 -14.68 12.68
CA ASN A 115 10.28 -13.25 12.53
C ASN A 115 11.03 -12.97 11.23
N ILE A 116 11.99 -13.82 10.85
CA ILE A 116 12.72 -13.69 9.57
C ILE A 116 11.77 -13.85 8.39
N ARG A 117 10.84 -14.82 8.44
CA ARG A 117 9.87 -15.00 7.36
C ARG A 117 9.02 -13.74 7.18
N ILE A 118 8.42 -13.22 8.26
CA ILE A 118 7.63 -11.98 8.23
C ILE A 118 8.45 -10.81 7.71
N PHE A 119 9.70 -10.68 8.13
CA PHE A 119 10.56 -9.63 7.63
C PHE A 119 10.76 -9.73 6.11
N LYS A 120 11.03 -10.93 5.58
CA LYS A 120 11.17 -11.15 4.12
C LYS A 120 9.89 -10.82 3.35
N THR A 121 8.72 -11.20 3.87
CA THR A 121 7.43 -10.93 3.23
C THR A 121 7.21 -9.42 3.10
N LEU A 122 7.48 -8.71 4.19
CA LEU A 122 7.24 -7.29 4.30
C LEU A 122 8.26 -6.49 3.47
N PHE A 123 9.52 -6.93 3.45
CA PHE A 123 10.54 -6.39 2.56
C PHE A 123 10.09 -6.47 1.10
N ALA A 124 9.54 -7.62 0.66
CA ALA A 124 9.05 -7.76 -0.71
C ALA A 124 7.90 -6.78 -1.03
N ILE A 125 6.92 -6.65 -0.13
CA ILE A 125 5.81 -5.68 -0.26
C ILE A 125 6.34 -4.26 -0.41
N VAL A 126 7.30 -3.90 0.44
CA VAL A 126 7.87 -2.55 0.49
C VAL A 126 8.70 -2.28 -0.76
N SER A 127 9.55 -3.22 -1.20
CA SER A 127 10.32 -3.10 -2.43
C SER A 127 9.44 -2.91 -3.67
N VAL A 128 8.35 -3.68 -3.79
CA VAL A 128 7.43 -3.52 -4.93
C VAL A 128 6.74 -2.16 -4.88
N ASN A 129 6.20 -1.77 -3.73
CA ASN A 129 5.56 -0.46 -3.54
C ASN A 129 6.48 0.71 -3.86
N ILE A 130 7.68 0.71 -3.27
CA ILE A 130 8.70 1.72 -3.54
C ILE A 130 9.03 1.75 -5.03
N GLY A 131 9.23 0.60 -5.67
CA GLY A 131 9.49 0.51 -7.10
C GLY A 131 8.39 1.18 -7.93
N GLY A 132 7.11 0.91 -7.63
CA GLY A 132 5.98 1.57 -8.29
C GLY A 132 5.98 3.09 -8.13
N TYR A 133 6.25 3.59 -6.93
CA TYR A 133 6.32 5.04 -6.68
C TYR A 133 7.54 5.71 -7.32
N PHE A 134 8.71 5.06 -7.30
CA PHE A 134 9.91 5.55 -7.99
C PHE A 134 9.70 5.62 -9.50
N LEU A 135 9.02 4.64 -10.09
CA LEU A 135 8.66 4.69 -11.52
C LEU A 135 7.73 5.87 -11.81
N ASN A 136 6.78 6.17 -10.92
CA ASN A 136 5.92 7.34 -11.06
C ASN A 136 6.70 8.67 -10.92
N PHE A 137 7.78 8.70 -10.13
CA PHE A 137 8.68 9.86 -10.10
C PHE A 137 9.54 9.95 -11.37
N ALA A 138 10.07 8.83 -11.86
CA ALA A 138 10.83 8.78 -13.10
C ALA A 138 10.00 9.29 -14.29
N HIS A 139 8.70 9.00 -14.30
CA HIS A 139 7.76 9.53 -15.27
C HIS A 139 7.77 11.07 -15.39
N ILE A 140 7.91 11.81 -14.29
CA ILE A 140 8.01 13.29 -14.30
C ILE A 140 9.26 13.76 -15.05
N ILE A 141 10.36 13.00 -14.96
CA ILE A 141 11.63 13.30 -15.64
C ILE A 141 11.58 12.87 -17.11
N ILE A 142 10.87 11.77 -17.41
CA ILE A 142 10.82 11.15 -18.73
C ILE A 142 9.86 11.89 -19.67
N ILE A 143 8.69 12.35 -19.21
CA ILE A 143 7.69 13.04 -20.05
C ILE A 143 8.31 14.17 -20.90
N PRO A 144 9.06 15.12 -20.31
CA PRO A 144 9.63 16.24 -21.06
C PRO A 144 10.55 15.81 -22.22
N MET A 145 11.13 14.60 -22.17
CA MET A 145 12.01 14.09 -23.21
C MET A 145 11.28 13.69 -24.49
N PHE A 146 9.97 13.41 -24.43
CA PHE A 146 9.16 13.02 -25.58
C PHE A 146 8.57 14.22 -26.35
N GLY A 147 8.97 15.44 -25.99
CA GLY A 147 8.48 16.67 -26.62
C GLY A 147 6.99 16.92 -26.35
N ASN A 148 6.32 17.61 -27.28
CA ASN A 148 4.92 18.02 -27.14
C ASN A 148 3.92 17.07 -27.82
N ASP A 149 4.31 15.85 -28.18
CA ASP A 149 3.36 14.88 -28.74
C ASP A 149 2.40 14.38 -27.66
N ILE A 150 1.21 14.97 -27.65
CA ILE A 150 0.12 14.68 -26.70
C ILE A 150 -0.20 13.18 -26.67
N MET A 151 -0.14 12.50 -27.82
CA MET A 151 -0.49 11.08 -27.90
C MET A 151 0.54 10.21 -27.17
N SER A 152 1.83 10.48 -27.36
CA SER A 152 2.91 9.77 -26.67
C SER A 152 2.89 10.01 -25.16
N ILE A 153 2.68 11.26 -24.73
CA ILE A 153 2.56 11.63 -23.31
C ILE A 153 1.38 10.87 -22.67
N TRP A 154 0.23 10.84 -23.33
CA TRP A 154 -0.95 10.13 -22.81
C TRP A 154 -0.69 8.64 -22.66
N LYS A 155 -0.08 7.99 -23.65
CA LYS A 155 0.27 6.55 -23.59
C LYS A 155 1.24 6.26 -22.45
N LEU A 156 2.27 7.07 -22.26
CA LEU A 156 3.23 6.92 -21.16
C LEU A 156 2.53 7.05 -19.80
N ASN A 157 1.66 8.06 -19.63
CA ASN A 157 0.87 8.23 -18.41
C ASN A 157 0.05 6.97 -18.07
N GLN A 158 -0.57 6.34 -19.08
CA GLN A 158 -1.33 5.08 -18.88
C GLN A 158 -0.42 3.94 -18.42
N ILE A 159 0.76 3.77 -19.05
CA ILE A 159 1.71 2.72 -18.68
C ILE A 159 2.16 2.87 -17.23
N PHE A 160 2.59 4.07 -16.83
CA PHE A 160 3.03 4.32 -15.45
C PHE A 160 1.88 4.20 -14.44
N GLY A 161 0.67 4.67 -14.80
CA GLY A 161 -0.52 4.49 -13.96
C GLY A 161 -0.88 3.03 -13.73
N ILE A 162 -0.79 2.19 -14.77
CA ILE A 162 -1.02 0.74 -14.65
C ILE A 162 0.04 0.10 -13.74
N LEU A 163 1.32 0.43 -13.93
CA LEU A 163 2.40 -0.10 -13.09
C LEU A 163 2.24 0.29 -11.62
N LEU A 164 1.84 1.53 -11.34
CA LEU A 164 1.55 2.00 -9.99
C LEU A 164 0.37 1.24 -9.36
N ASN A 165 -0.70 1.00 -10.11
CA ASN A 165 -1.85 0.23 -9.64
C ASN A 165 -1.50 -1.24 -9.38
N ILE A 166 -0.71 -1.86 -10.27
CA ILE A 166 -0.19 -3.23 -10.07
C ILE A 166 0.64 -3.27 -8.79
N SER A 167 1.49 -2.27 -8.58
CA SER A 167 2.30 -2.16 -7.37
C SER A 167 1.41 -2.11 -6.11
N ALA A 168 0.40 -1.24 -6.09
CA ALA A 168 -0.52 -1.14 -4.95
C ALA A 168 -1.34 -2.44 -4.73
N ALA A 169 -1.80 -3.07 -5.81
CA ALA A 169 -2.56 -4.31 -5.76
C ALA A 169 -1.70 -5.52 -5.35
N SER A 170 -0.39 -5.49 -5.60
CA SER A 170 0.54 -6.61 -5.33
C SER A 170 0.68 -6.95 -3.85
N ASN A 171 0.26 -6.06 -2.95
CA ASN A 171 0.28 -6.27 -1.51
C ASN A 171 -0.45 -7.56 -1.11
N ALA A 172 -1.65 -7.79 -1.66
CA ALA A 172 -2.46 -8.96 -1.37
C ALA A 172 -1.83 -10.29 -1.84
N PRO A 173 -1.42 -10.46 -3.12
CA PRO A 173 -0.79 -11.69 -3.56
C PRO A 173 0.56 -11.93 -2.86
N ILE A 174 1.37 -10.89 -2.62
CA ILE A 174 2.63 -11.06 -1.87
C ILE A 174 2.32 -11.60 -0.46
N LEU A 175 1.36 -11.03 0.26
CA LEU A 175 0.95 -11.54 1.58
C LEU A 175 0.47 -12.99 1.51
N TYR A 176 -0.34 -13.33 0.50
CA TYR A 176 -0.85 -14.68 0.32
C TYR A 176 0.25 -15.72 0.09
N PHE A 177 1.22 -15.44 -0.78
CA PHE A 177 2.30 -16.39 -1.07
C PHE A 177 3.29 -16.55 0.08
N THR A 178 3.46 -15.51 0.89
CA THR A 178 4.56 -15.44 1.84
C THR A 178 4.14 -15.70 3.29
N SER A 179 2.87 -15.46 3.65
CA SER A 179 2.32 -15.73 4.98
C SER A 179 1.40 -16.97 4.99
N LYS A 180 1.82 -18.00 5.76
CA LYS A 180 1.01 -19.22 5.94
C LYS A 180 -0.31 -18.95 6.68
N GLU A 181 -0.31 -18.00 7.60
CA GLU A 181 -1.50 -17.63 8.38
C GLU A 181 -2.51 -16.91 7.50
N TYR A 182 -2.04 -15.97 6.67
CA TYR A 182 -2.87 -15.26 5.72
C TYR A 182 -3.49 -16.22 4.70
N ARG A 183 -2.69 -17.15 4.16
CA ARG A 183 -3.18 -18.19 3.26
C ARG A 183 -4.26 -19.06 3.90
N LYS A 184 -4.04 -19.53 5.13
CA LYS A 184 -5.05 -20.33 5.86
C LYS A 184 -6.35 -19.57 6.10
N ALA A 185 -6.27 -18.28 6.44
CA ALA A 185 -7.44 -17.43 6.62
C ALA A 185 -8.18 -17.23 5.28
N PHE A 186 -7.44 -16.97 4.20
CA PHE A 186 -7.99 -16.82 2.87
C PHE A 186 -8.67 -18.11 2.38
N ASP A 187 -8.01 -19.27 2.53
CA ASP A 187 -8.55 -20.58 2.15
C ASP A 187 -9.85 -20.89 2.90
N LYS A 188 -9.93 -20.50 4.18
CA LYS A 188 -11.14 -20.66 5.01
C LYS A 188 -12.30 -19.81 4.47
N GLU A 189 -12.08 -18.54 4.18
CA GLU A 189 -13.11 -17.66 3.61
C GLU A 189 -13.53 -18.11 2.20
N TRP A 190 -12.56 -18.54 1.39
CA TRP A 190 -12.81 -19.06 0.04
C TRP A 190 -13.71 -20.30 0.07
N GLN A 191 -13.47 -21.22 1.01
CA GLN A 191 -14.35 -22.38 1.21
C GLN A 191 -15.78 -21.98 1.62
N THR A 192 -15.95 -20.92 2.41
CA THR A 192 -17.29 -20.40 2.77
C THR A 192 -18.01 -19.87 1.53
N ILE A 193 -17.32 -19.12 0.67
CA ILE A 193 -17.87 -18.61 -0.58
C ILE A 193 -18.30 -19.74 -1.51
N ILE A 194 -17.44 -20.75 -1.73
CA ILE A 194 -17.79 -21.92 -2.55
C ILE A 194 -19.03 -22.63 -2.01
N LYS A 195 -19.13 -22.80 -0.68
CA LYS A 195 -20.32 -23.41 -0.05
C LYS A 195 -21.59 -22.60 -0.31
N LEU A 196 -21.51 -21.26 -0.31
CA LEU A 196 -22.66 -20.40 -0.63
C LEU A 196 -23.10 -20.56 -2.10
N PHE A 197 -22.15 -20.58 -3.04
CA PHE A 197 -22.47 -20.82 -4.45
C PHE A 197 -23.10 -22.20 -4.67
N ASN A 198 -22.56 -23.24 -4.04
CA ASN A 198 -23.12 -24.59 -4.16
C ASN A 198 -24.51 -24.71 -3.52
N ARG A 199 -24.82 -23.98 -2.44
CA ARG A 199 -26.16 -23.95 -1.86
C ARG A 199 -27.18 -23.29 -2.78
N ASN A 200 -26.80 -22.21 -3.44
CA ASN A 200 -27.69 -21.50 -4.36
C ASN A 200 -27.94 -22.28 -5.66
N ALA A 201 -27.01 -23.16 -6.07
CA ALA A 201 -27.18 -24.01 -7.25
C ALA A 201 -28.16 -25.18 -7.06
N VAL A 202 -28.50 -25.56 -5.82
CA VAL A 202 -29.28 -26.77 -5.49
C VAL A 202 -30.76 -26.50 -5.20
N GLN A 203 -31.25 -25.28 -5.37
CA GLN A 203 -32.70 -24.99 -5.36
C GLN A 203 -33.26 -24.74 -6.77
N PRO A 204 -33.46 -25.78 -7.61
CA PRO A 204 -34.44 -25.66 -8.67
C PRO A 204 -35.83 -25.66 -8.03
N HIS A 205 -36.62 -24.65 -8.34
CA HIS A 205 -38.04 -24.53 -7.99
C HIS A 205 -38.75 -25.87 -8.13
N SER A 206 -39.03 -26.53 -7.00
CA SER A 206 -39.98 -27.64 -6.88
C SER A 206 -41.20 -27.09 -6.15
N GLY A 207 -42.04 -26.41 -6.93
CA GLY A 207 -43.33 -25.85 -6.52
C GLY A 207 -43.90 -25.19 -7.78
N SER A 208 -44.64 -25.95 -8.59
CA SER A 208 -46.09 -26.24 -8.44
C SER A 208 -46.92 -25.14 -9.09
#